data_AF-A0A3D1AVL7-F1
#
_entry.id   AF-A0A3D1AVL7-F1
#
_cell.length_a   1.000
_cell.length_b   1.000
_cell.length_c   1.000
_cell.angle_alpha   90.00
_cell.angle_beta   90.00
_cell.angle_gamma   90.00
#
_symmetry.space_group_name_H-M   'P 1'
#
loop_
_entity.id
_entity.type
_entity.pdbx_description
1 polymer ?
#
loop_
_entity_poly.entity_id
_entity_poly.type
_entity_poly.pdbx_seq_one_letter_code
_entity_poly.pdbx_strand_id
1 'polypeptide(L)' 'MPDWRSIAHARQFPLTDAELERIAPVLDALEAAFRPLANALPHETEPALIPSEEAMAQSDQPGEPA' A
#
# COMPACT_ATOMS: atom_id res chain seq x y z
N MET A 1 -11.52 1.53 -12.73
CA MET A 1 -10.17 1.00 -12.48
C MET A 1 -9.36 2.13 -11.85
N PRO A 2 -8.63 1.89 -10.76
CA PRO A 2 -7.85 2.94 -10.11
C PRO A 2 -6.82 3.54 -11.07
N ASP A 3 -6.55 4.83 -10.95
CA ASP A 3 -5.48 5.48 -11.71
C ASP A 3 -4.14 5.18 -11.04
N TRP A 4 -3.55 4.04 -11.39
CA TRP A 4 -2.27 3.59 -10.85
C TRP A 4 -1.12 4.56 -11.13
N ARG A 5 -1.20 5.32 -12.23
CA ARG A 5 -0.20 6.33 -12.59
C ARG A 5 -0.26 7.50 -11.63
N SER A 6 -1.46 8.01 -11.36
CA SER A 6 -1.65 9.08 -10.37
C SER A 6 -1.22 8.65 -8.97
N ILE A 7 -1.50 7.40 -8.57
CA ILE A 7 -1.06 6.86 -7.27
C ILE A 7 0.46 6.76 -7.19
N ALA A 8 1.11 6.22 -8.23
CA ALA A 8 2.56 6.09 -8.28
C ALA A 8 3.26 7.46 -8.23
N HIS A 9 2.73 8.44 -8.97
CA HIS A 9 3.23 9.82 -8.96
C HIS A 9 3.05 10.48 -7.58
N ALA A 10 1.88 10.35 -6.96
CA ALA A 10 1.61 10.90 -5.63
C ALA A 10 2.51 10.31 -4.54
N ARG A 11 2.89 9.03 -4.68
CA ARG A 11 3.81 8.32 -3.78
C ARG A 11 5.28 8.46 -4.17
N GLN A 12 5.58 9.22 -5.22
CA GLN A 12 6.93 9.44 -5.75
C GLN A 12 7.67 8.12 -6.06
N PHE A 13 6.94 7.09 -6.48
CA PHE A 13 7.56 5.84 -6.89
C PHE A 13 8.29 6.04 -8.24
N PRO A 14 9.57 5.68 -8.34
CA PRO A 14 10.34 5.85 -9.57
C PRO A 14 10.05 4.71 -10.56
N LEU A 15 8.79 4.56 -10.97
CA LEU A 15 8.36 3.57 -11.94
C LEU A 15 8.27 4.20 -13.33
N THR A 16 8.83 3.53 -14.33
CA THR A 16 8.57 3.85 -15.73
C THR A 16 7.14 3.43 -16.12
N ASP A 17 6.60 4.03 -17.19
CA ASP A 17 5.28 3.64 -17.70
C ASP A 17 5.19 2.15 -18.04
N ALA A 18 6.24 1.58 -18.63
CA ALA A 18 6.29 0.16 -18.99
C ALA A 18 6.27 -0.77 -17.76
N GLU A 19 6.95 -0.38 -16.68
CA GLU A 19 6.91 -1.13 -15.42
C GLU A 19 5.54 -1.05 -14.76
N LEU A 20 4.90 0.13 -14.82
CA LEU A 20 3.56 0.34 -14.30
C LEU A 20 2.52 -0.50 -15.08
N GLU A 21 2.58 -0.48 -16.40
CA GLU A 21 1.70 -1.29 -17.26
C GLU A 21 1.89 -2.78 -17.01
N ARG A 22 3.13 -3.24 -16.75
CA ARG A 22 3.42 -4.63 -16.41
C ARG A 22 2.76 -5.07 -15.11
N ILE A 23 2.69 -4.20 -14.09
CA ILE A 23 2.15 -4.56 -12.77
C ILE A 23 0.66 -4.21 -12.60
N ALA A 24 0.12 -3.33 -13.45
CA ALA A 24 -1.27 -2.86 -13.36
C ALA A 24 -2.30 -4.01 -13.25
N PRO A 25 -2.23 -5.11 -14.04
CA PRO A 25 -3.21 -6.20 -13.92
C PRO A 25 -3.22 -6.87 -12.55
N VAL A 26 -2.05 -6.97 -11.89
CA VAL A 26 -1.94 -7.54 -10.54
C VAL A 26 -2.52 -6.57 -9.52
N LEU A 27 -2.26 -5.27 -9.66
CA LEU A 27 -2.85 -4.23 -8.81
C LEU A 27 -4.37 -4.20 -8.94
N ASP A 28 -4.90 -4.34 -10.16
CA ASP A 28 -6.33 -4.44 -10.42
C ASP A 28 -6.96 -5.66 -9.76
N ALA A 29 -6.29 -6.82 -9.84
CA ALA A 29 -6.76 -8.04 -9.18
C ALA A 29 -6.79 -7.89 -7.65
N LEU A 30 -5.78 -7.23 -7.06
CA LEU A 30 -5.74 -6.94 -5.63
C LEU A 30 -6.85 -5.96 -5.23
N GLU A 31 -7.03 -4.86 -5.97
CA GLU A 31 -8.14 -3.93 -5.71
C GLU A 31 -9.49 -4.66 -5.76
N ALA A 32 -9.72 -5.49 -6.78
CA ALA A 32 -10.96 -6.25 -6.90
C ALA A 32 -11.18 -7.21 -5.72
N ALA A 33 -10.12 -7.81 -5.19
CA ALA A 33 -10.20 -8.73 -4.05
C ALA A 33 -10.42 -8.00 -2.71
N PHE A 34 -9.74 -6.88 -2.48
CA PHE A 34 -9.73 -6.21 -1.18
C PHE A 34 -10.78 -5.10 -1.03
N ARG A 35 -11.20 -4.44 -2.12
CA ARG A 35 -12.19 -3.36 -2.07
C ARG A 35 -13.51 -3.79 -1.41
N PRO A 36 -14.09 -4.98 -1.69
CA PRO A 36 -15.31 -5.42 -1.01
C PRO A 36 -15.09 -5.66 0.48
N LEU A 37 -13.94 -6.21 0.86
CA LEU A 37 -13.60 -6.46 2.26
C LEU A 37 -13.49 -5.14 3.02
N ALA A 38 -12.80 -4.15 2.45
CA ALA A 38 -12.67 -2.82 3.04
C ALA A 38 -14.02 -2.12 3.18
N ASN A 39 -14.91 -2.27 2.20
CA ASN A 39 -16.26 -1.70 2.26
C ASN A 39 -17.17 -2.40 3.28
N ALA A 40 -16.90 -3.67 3.57
CA ALA A 40 -17.67 -4.46 4.52
C ALA A 40 -17.19 -4.29 5.98
N LEU A 41 -16.07 -3.61 6.21
CA LEU A 41 -15.56 -3.35 7.57
C LEU A 41 -16.50 -2.40 8.33
N PRO A 42 -17.08 -2.84 9.47
CA PRO A 42 -17.82 -1.93 10.35
C PRO A 42 -16.93 -0.78 10.85
N HIS A 43 -17.46 0.43 10.94
CA HIS A 43 -16.70 1.61 11.38
C HIS A 43 -16.08 1.48 12.78
N GLU A 44 -16.73 0.72 13.66
CA GLU A 44 -16.26 0.46 15.03
C GLU A 44 -15.20 -0.65 15.09
N THR A 45 -14.78 -1.19 13.94
CA THR A 45 -13.78 -2.27 13.91
C THR A 45 -12.41 -1.71 14.23
N GLU A 46 -11.91 -2.05 15.42
CA GLU A 46 -10.54 -1.73 15.82
C GLU A 46 -9.51 -2.59 15.07
N PRO A 47 -8.28 -2.07 14.86
CA PRO A 47 -7.18 -2.89 14.36
C PRO A 47 -6.91 -4.09 15.26
N ALA A 48 -6.77 -5.28 14.68
CA ALA A 48 -6.49 -6.51 15.42
C ALA A 48 -5.14 -6.46 16.18
N LEU A 49 -4.23 -5.60 15.73
CA LEU A 49 -2.94 -5.31 16.37
C LEU A 49 -2.76 -3.80 16.39
N ILE A 50 -2.54 -3.24 17.58
CA ILE A 50 -2.02 -1.88 17.72
C ILE A 50 -0.49 -2.00 17.70
N PRO A 51 0.22 -1.38 16.75
CA PRO A 51 1.67 -1.40 16.74
C PRO A 51 2.20 -0.85 18.06
N SER A 52 3.09 -1.59 18.72
CA SER A 52 3.82 -1.11 19.88
C SER A 52 4.70 0.08 19.47
N GLU A 53 4.95 1.02 20.39
CA GLU A 53 5.84 2.16 20.14
C GLU A 53 7.24 1.70 19.68
N GLU A 54 7.72 0.55 20.21
CA GLU A 54 8.96 -0.08 19.76
C GLU A 54 8.92 -0.62 18.33
N ALA A 55 7.76 -1.06 17.83
CA ALA A 55 7.61 -1.54 16.45
C ALA A 55 7.61 -0.39 15.44
N MET A 56 7.10 0.78 15.85
CA MET A 56 7.14 2.00 15.04
C MET A 56 8.56 2.60 14.99
N ALA A 57 9.30 2.58 16.10
CA ALA A 57 10.68 3.08 16.16
C ALA A 57 11.67 2.31 15.27
N GLN A 58 11.45 1.00 15.06
CA GLN A 58 12.27 0.17 14.17
C GLN A 58 12.01 0.44 12.68
N SER A 59 10.86 1.02 12.33
CA SER A 59 10.51 1.34 10.94
C SER A 59 11.12 2.67 10.46
N ASP A 60 11.56 3.52 11.39
CA ASP A 60 12.15 4.84 11.12
C ASP A 60 13.69 4.82 11.12
N GLN A 61 14.33 3.67 11.36
CA GLN A 61 15.79 3.59 11.29
C GLN A 61 16.27 3.73 9.84
N PRO A 62 17.01 4.80 9.48
CA PRO A 62 17.67 4.87 8.18
C PRO A 62 18.65 3.71 8.11
N GLY A 63 18.60 2.93 7.02
CA GLY A 63 19.49 1.80 6.82
C GLY A 63 20.94 2.17 7.12
N GLU A 64 21.52 1.53 8.14
CA GLU A 64 22.91 1.69 8.53
C GLU A 64 23.79 1.23 7.35
N PRO A 65 24.70 2.05 6.82
CA PRO A 65 25.68 1.58 5.84
C PRO A 65 26.84 0.89 6.56
N ALA A 66 27.08 -0.38 6.24
CA ALA A 66 28.33 -1.08 6.52
C ALA A 66 28.81 -1.80 5.24
#